data_AF-A0ABD5DI67-F1
#
_entry.id   AF-A0ABD5DI67-F1
#
_cell.length_a   1.000
_cell.length_b   1.000
_cell.length_c   1.000
_cell.angle_alpha   90.00
_cell.angle_beta   90.00
_cell.angle_gamma   90.00
#
_symmetry.space_group_name_H-M   'P 1'
#
loop_
_entity.id
_entity.type
_entity.pdbx_description
1 polymer ?
#
loop_
_entity_poly.entity_id
_entity_poly.type
_entity_poly.pdbx_seq_one_letter_code
_entity_poly.pdbx_strand_id
1 'polypeptide(L)'
;PAATIAVLAEALKQLLNVEDHPISIMGTRHGEKAFEALLSREEMVHAFDQGDYFRVPADQRDLNYEKYVEDGDLKITEFEDYNSHNTT
;
A
#
# COMPACT_ATOMS: atom_id res chain seq x y z
N PRO A 1 5.52 7.37 -5.30
CA PRO A 1 5.57 8.52 -4.37
C PRO A 1 4.38 8.61 -3.38
N ALA A 2 4.68 8.80 -2.09
CA ALA A 2 3.72 9.00 -1.00
C ALA A 2 4.15 10.20 -0.12
N ALA A 3 3.26 10.66 0.77
CA ALA A 3 3.55 11.74 1.73
C ALA A 3 3.07 11.37 3.14
N THR A 4 3.76 11.88 4.16
CA THR A 4 3.33 11.71 5.55
C THR A 4 2.23 12.72 5.91
N ILE A 5 1.42 12.41 6.93
CA ILE A 5 0.40 13.33 7.45
C ILE A 5 1.02 14.65 7.93
N ALA A 6 2.25 14.62 8.45
CA ALA A 6 2.97 15.82 8.86
C ALA A 6 3.28 16.75 7.68
N VAL A 7 3.77 16.19 6.56
CA VAL A 7 4.02 16.96 5.34
C VAL A 7 2.73 17.57 4.81
N LEU A 8 1.64 16.81 4.79
CA LEU A 8 0.34 17.31 4.37
C LEU A 8 -0.15 18.47 5.26
N ALA A 9 -0.03 18.33 6.59
CA ALA A 9 -0.43 19.37 7.53
C ALA A 9 0.38 20.66 7.35
N GLU A 10 1.71 20.56 7.21
CA GLU A 10 2.56 21.74 6.97
C GLU A 10 2.30 22.38 5.61
N ALA A 11 2.10 21.58 4.56
CA ALA A 11 1.74 22.09 3.24
C ALA A 11 0.43 22.90 3.27
N LEU A 12 -0.56 22.44 4.03
CA LEU A 12 -1.82 23.16 4.21
C LEU A 12 -1.64 24.46 5.00
N LYS A 13 -0.83 24.45 6.08
CA LYS A 13 -0.54 25.67 6.84
C LYS A 13 0.11 26.74 5.97
N GLN A 14 1.08 26.36 5.13
CA GLN A 14 1.74 27.26 4.19
C GLN A 14 0.77 27.76 3.11
N LEU A 15 -0.02 26.87 2.50
CA LEU A 15 -0.99 27.25 1.47
C LEU A 15 -2.02 28.27 1.97
N LEU A 16 -2.38 28.17 3.25
CA LEU A 16 -3.39 29.02 3.89
C LEU A 16 -2.80 30.24 4.62
N ASN A 17 -1.48 30.43 4.63
CA ASN A 17 -0.76 31.50 5.36
C ASN A 17 -1.09 31.51 6.87
N VAL A 18 -1.07 30.33 7.49
CA VAL A 18 -1.33 30.11 8.92
C VAL A 18 -0.22 29.24 9.54
N GLU A 19 1.02 29.60 9.27
CA GLU A 19 2.23 28.85 9.67
C GLU A 19 2.34 28.64 11.18
N ASP A 20 1.79 29.57 11.97
CA ASP A 20 1.78 29.52 13.44
C ASP A 20 0.61 28.73 14.02
N HIS A 21 -0.31 28.21 13.19
CA HIS A 21 -1.43 27.42 13.69
C HIS A 21 -0.89 26.14 14.37
N PRO A 22 -1.27 25.88 15.64
CA PRO A 22 -0.75 24.73 16.38
C PRO A 22 -1.24 23.41 15.78
N ILE A 23 -0.38 22.40 15.79
CA ILE A 23 -0.71 21.01 15.47
C ILE A 23 -0.78 20.22 16.78
N SER A 24 -1.89 19.52 17.01
CA SER A 24 -2.08 18.66 18.17
C SER A 24 -2.06 17.19 17.75
N ILE A 25 -1.17 16.40 18.36
CA ILE A 25 -1.04 14.96 18.09
C ILE A 25 -2.00 14.20 19.02
N MET A 26 -3.04 13.60 18.43
CA MET A 26 -4.10 12.89 19.17
C MET A 26 -3.88 11.36 19.23
N GLY A 27 -2.81 10.86 18.61
CA GLY A 27 -2.54 9.43 18.44
C GLY A 27 -3.34 8.78 17.31
N THR A 28 -3.04 7.52 17.02
CA THR A 28 -3.71 6.70 16.01
C THR A 28 -5.09 6.26 16.51
N ARG A 29 -6.11 6.35 15.66
CA ARG A 29 -7.49 5.95 15.99
C ARG A 29 -7.70 4.45 15.81
N HIS A 30 -8.78 3.93 16.37
CA HIS A 30 -9.16 2.54 16.18
C HIS A 30 -9.44 2.25 14.70
N GLY A 31 -8.83 1.18 14.17
CA GLY A 31 -9.00 0.75 12.78
C GLY A 31 -8.09 1.43 11.77
N GLU A 32 -7.18 2.31 12.19
CA GLU A 32 -6.19 2.93 11.29
C GLU A 32 -4.90 2.11 11.20
N LYS A 33 -4.28 2.11 10.02
CA LYS A 33 -2.96 1.53 9.77
C LYS A 33 -1.92 2.64 9.65
N ALA A 34 -0.66 2.31 9.97
CA ALA A 34 0.46 3.25 9.79
C ALA A 34 0.79 3.47 8.29
N PHE A 35 0.62 2.43 7.47
CA PHE A 35 0.82 2.45 6.03
C PHE A 35 -0.31 1.70 5.35
N GLU A 36 -0.69 2.17 4.17
CA GLU A 36 -1.73 1.54 3.36
C GLU A 36 -1.10 0.76 2.22
N ALA A 37 -1.58 -0.47 2.01
CA ALA A 37 -1.13 -1.33 0.93
C ALA A 37 -2.01 -1.13 -0.30
N LEU A 38 -1.39 -0.96 -1.46
CA LEU A 38 -2.06 -0.86 -2.76
C LEU A 38 -2.07 -2.22 -3.46
N LEU A 39 -0.98 -3.00 -3.33
CA LEU A 39 -0.91 -4.39 -3.76
C LEU A 39 -0.36 -5.24 -2.61
N SER A 40 -1.07 -6.30 -2.28
CA SER A 40 -0.56 -7.34 -1.40
C SER A 40 0.58 -8.10 -2.06
N ARG A 41 1.36 -8.82 -1.26
CA ARG A 41 2.41 -9.74 -1.70
C ARG A 41 1.95 -10.73 -2.78
N GLU A 42 0.76 -11.31 -2.63
CA GLU A 42 0.20 -12.25 -3.63
C GLU A 42 -0.11 -11.53 -4.95
N GLU A 43 -0.71 -10.33 -4.87
CA GLU A 43 -0.98 -9.53 -6.07
C GLU A 43 0.32 -9.07 -6.74
N MET A 44 1.36 -8.71 -5.99
CA MET A 44 2.66 -8.34 -6.52
C MET A 44 3.34 -9.46 -7.30
N VAL A 45 3.19 -10.73 -6.88
CA VAL A 45 3.73 -11.89 -7.62
C VAL A 45 3.07 -12.05 -9.00
N HIS A 46 1.80 -11.67 -9.13
CA HIS A 46 1.02 -11.86 -10.35
C HIS A 46 0.82 -10.58 -11.18
N ALA A 47 1.17 -9.42 -10.63
CA ALA A 47 0.97 -8.14 -11.26
C ALA A 47 1.92 -7.94 -12.45
N PHE A 48 1.39 -7.33 -13.50
CA PHE A 48 2.18 -6.83 -14.62
C PHE A 48 2.44 -5.34 -14.44
N ASP A 49 3.71 -4.95 -14.44
CA ASP A 49 4.13 -3.55 -14.54
C ASP A 49 3.81 -3.01 -15.94
N GLN A 50 3.12 -1.87 -16.01
CA GLN A 50 2.76 -1.16 -17.24
C GLN A 50 3.35 0.25 -17.28
N GLY A 51 4.37 0.52 -16.46
CA GLY A 51 4.96 1.84 -16.26
C GLY A 51 4.19 2.61 -15.18
N ASP A 52 3.08 3.25 -15.56
CA ASP A 52 2.34 4.14 -14.65
C ASP A 52 1.29 3.41 -13.79
N TYR A 53 1.04 2.13 -14.06
CA TYR A 53 0.07 1.32 -13.32
C TYR A 53 0.47 -0.16 -13.29
N PHE A 54 -0.09 -0.86 -12.32
CA PHE A 54 -0.01 -2.32 -12.24
C PHE A 54 -1.32 -2.93 -12.71
N ARG A 55 -1.22 -4.03 -13.47
CA ARG A 55 -2.37 -4.85 -13.85
C ARG A 55 -2.31 -6.18 -13.12
N VAL A 56 -3.19 -6.38 -12.15
CA VAL A 56 -3.40 -7.69 -11.52
C VAL A 56 -4.39 -8.49 -12.39
N PRO A 57 -3.98 -9.60 -12.99
CA PRO A 57 -4.90 -10.44 -13.77
C PRO A 57 -5.95 -11.04 -12.83
N ALA A 58 -7.18 -11.19 -13.34
CA ALA A 58 -8.17 -12.02 -12.66
C ALA A 58 -7.61 -13.44 -12.55
N ASP A 59 -7.71 -14.00 -11.36
CA ASP A 59 -7.28 -15.35 -11.08
C ASP A 59 -8.08 -16.37 -11.92
N GLN A 60 -7.41 -17.03 -12.87
CA GLN A 60 -8.01 -17.98 -13.82
C GLN A 60 -8.04 -19.41 -13.28
N ARG A 61 -8.20 -19.60 -11.97
CA ARG A 61 -8.39 -20.94 -11.43
C ARG A 61 -9.79 -21.42 -11.75
N ASP A 62 -9.86 -22.41 -12.63
CA ASP A 62 -11.05 -23.22 -12.92
C ASP A 62 -11.53 -24.02 -11.67
N LEU A 63 -11.89 -23.34 -10.58
CA LEU A 63 -12.37 -23.94 -9.32
C LEU A 63 -11.44 -25.02 -8.72
N ASN A 64 -10.17 -25.06 -9.10
CA ASN A 64 -9.20 -26.06 -8.64
C ASN A 64 -8.61 -25.69 -7.27
N TYR A 65 -9.17 -26.30 -6.22
CA TYR A 65 -8.73 -26.18 -4.83
C TYR A 65 -7.35 -26.79 -4.54
N GLU A 66 -6.81 -27.63 -5.44
CA GLU A 66 -5.52 -28.32 -5.26
C GLU A 66 -4.33 -27.34 -5.09
N LYS A 67 -4.41 -26.17 -5.73
CA LYS A 67 -3.35 -25.13 -5.66
C LYS A 67 -3.17 -24.48 -4.27
N TYR A 68 -4.09 -24.70 -3.33
CA TYR A 68 -3.97 -24.19 -1.97
C TYR A 68 -3.52 -25.25 -0.95
N VAL A 69 -3.53 -26.54 -1.31
CA VAL A 69 -3.43 -27.63 -0.33
C VAL A 69 -2.10 -28.39 -0.42
N GLU A 70 -1.50 -28.55 -1.62
CA GLU A 70 -0.32 -29.42 -1.78
C GLU A 70 0.97 -28.73 -2.26
N ASP A 71 0.92 -27.54 -2.88
CA ASP A 71 2.12 -26.88 -3.40
C ASP A 71 2.05 -25.37 -3.18
N GLY A 72 2.70 -24.88 -2.12
CA GLY A 72 2.82 -23.44 -1.86
C GLY A 72 3.79 -22.79 -2.84
N ASP A 73 3.43 -21.65 -3.44
CA ASP A 73 4.36 -20.92 -4.30
C ASP A 73 5.42 -20.20 -3.45
N LEU A 74 6.63 -20.74 -3.44
CA LEU A 74 7.77 -20.17 -2.72
C LEU A 74 8.08 -18.73 -3.14
N LYS A 75 7.71 -18.31 -4.35
CA LYS A 75 7.90 -16.93 -4.84
C LYS A 75 7.13 -15.93 -3.99
N ILE A 76 5.97 -16.31 -3.44
CA ILE A 76 5.22 -15.44 -2.51
C ILE A 76 6.13 -15.05 -1.34
N THR A 77 7.03 -15.92 -0.89
CA THR A 77 7.93 -15.66 0.26
C THR A 77 9.04 -14.65 -0.03
N GLU A 78 9.23 -14.22 -1.27
CA GLU A 78 10.30 -13.29 -1.65
C GLU A 78 9.81 -11.86 -1.88
N PHE A 79 8.50 -11.65 -2.10
CA PHE A 79 7.96 -10.31 -2.38
C PHE A 79 7.57 -9.57 -1.09
N GLU A 80 7.49 -8.25 -1.12
CA GLU A 80 6.88 -7.45 -0.06
C GLU A 80 5.61 -6.79 -0.58
N ASP A 81 4.68 -6.42 0.30
CA ASP A 81 3.50 -5.63 -0.08
C ASP A 81 3.96 -4.31 -0.69
N TYR A 82 3.34 -3.87 -1.79
CA TYR A 82 3.51 -2.51 -2.28
C TYR A 82 2.59 -1.57 -1.50
N ASN A 83 3.19 -0.72 -0.66
CA ASN A 83 2.48 0.12 0.30
C ASN A 83 3.04 1.54 0.35
N SER A 84 2.32 2.44 1.02
CA SER A 84 2.66 3.86 1.11
C SER A 84 4.02 4.16 1.76
N HIS A 85 4.65 3.22 2.45
CA HIS A 85 6.00 3.39 3.00
C HIS A 85 7.10 3.11 1.99
N ASN A 86 6.91 2.10 1.14
CA ASN A 86 7.91 1.61 0.20
C ASN A 86 7.66 2.05 -1.24
N THR A 87 6.67 2.92 -1.48
CA THR A 87 6.57 3.61 -2.77
C THR A 87 7.83 4.45 -2.97
N THR A 88 8.62 4.11 -3.98
CA THR A 88 9.71 4.97 -4.47
C THR A 88 9.19 5.97 -5.50
#